data_AF-A0A7J0FIT4-F1
#
_entry.id   AF-A0A7J0FIT4-F1
#
_cell.length_a   1.000
_cell.length_b   1.000
_cell.length_c   1.000
_cell.angle_alpha   90.00
_cell.angle_beta   90.00
_cell.angle_gamma   90.00
#
_symmetry.space_group_name_H-M   'P 1'
#
loop_
_entity.id
_entity.type
_entity.pdbx_description
1 polymer ?
#
loop_
_entity_poly.entity_id
_entity_poly.type
_entity_poly.pdbx_seq_one_letter_code
_entity_poly.pdbx_strand_id
1 'polypeptide(L)'
;MSQLLTFSYGHGSFTHHEVEVDFPDGRPAENHRATLLEFGSTKNGKTTTAMAFTVGIPAAIGALLLLADKIKTRGVLRPIESEVYVPALDILQAYGIKLMEKMN
;
A
#
# COMPACT_ATOMS: atom_id res chain seq x y z
N MET A 1 -27.92 -10.04 11.50
CA MET A 1 -27.33 -10.53 10.24
C MET A 1 -25.85 -10.12 10.14
N SER A 2 -25.05 -10.34 11.20
CA SER A 2 -23.69 -9.77 11.33
C SER A 2 -22.59 -10.79 11.66
N GLN A 3 -22.86 -12.10 11.51
CA GLN A 3 -21.94 -13.16 11.97
C GLN A 3 -21.36 -14.09 10.88
N LEU A 4 -21.49 -13.79 9.58
CA LEU A 4 -21.11 -14.76 8.53
C LEU A 4 -20.01 -14.35 7.54
N LEU A 5 -19.21 -13.32 7.84
CA LEU A 5 -18.02 -12.97 7.04
C LEU A 5 -16.81 -12.68 7.93
N THR A 6 -16.51 -13.57 8.88
CA THR A 6 -15.19 -13.54 9.53
C THR A 6 -14.19 -14.18 8.58
N PHE A 7 -13.49 -13.35 7.81
CA PHE A 7 -12.39 -13.80 6.93
C PHE A 7 -11.27 -14.41 7.79
N SER A 8 -11.01 -15.70 7.57
CA SER A 8 -10.06 -16.52 8.32
C SER A 8 -8.67 -16.59 7.65
N TYR A 9 -7.76 -17.30 8.31
CA TYR A 9 -6.42 -17.63 7.81
C TYR A 9 -6.43 -18.17 6.38
N GLY A 10 -5.56 -17.62 5.53
CA GLY A 10 -5.44 -18.00 4.11
C GLY A 10 -6.18 -17.08 3.14
N HIS A 11 -6.99 -16.11 3.60
CA HIS A 11 -7.54 -15.08 2.73
C HIS A 11 -6.47 -14.02 2.39
N GLY A 12 -6.25 -13.83 1.10
CA GLY A 12 -5.33 -12.83 0.56
C GLY A 12 -6.01 -11.49 0.29
N SER A 13 -5.22 -10.41 0.31
CA SER A 13 -5.56 -9.11 -0.25
C SER A 13 -4.82 -8.97 -1.58
N PHE A 14 -5.55 -8.55 -2.62
CA PHE A 14 -5.02 -8.39 -3.97
C PHE A 14 -5.37 -7.00 -4.49
N THR A 15 -4.37 -6.29 -4.99
CA THR A 15 -4.56 -5.03 -5.73
C THR A 15 -3.74 -5.07 -7.01
N HIS A 16 -4.34 -4.59 -8.09
CA HIS A 16 -3.77 -4.57 -9.42
C HIS A 16 -4.12 -3.25 -10.09
N HIS A 17 -3.10 -2.52 -10.51
CA HIS A 17 -3.21 -1.29 -11.29
C HIS A 17 -2.56 -1.52 -12.65
N GLU A 18 -3.18 -1.01 -13.69
CA GLU A 18 -2.67 -0.99 -15.05
C GLU A 18 -2.81 0.44 -15.59
N VAL A 19 -1.72 0.98 -16.12
CA VAL A 19 -1.62 2.35 -16.63
C VAL A 19 -0.97 2.29 -17.99
N GLU A 20 -1.68 2.74 -19.01
CA GLU A 20 -1.17 2.91 -20.37
C GLU A 20 -0.76 4.37 -20.57
N VAL A 21 0.45 4.60 -21.08
CA VAL A 21 1.04 5.92 -21.23
C VAL A 21 1.34 6.17 -22.70
N ASP A 22 0.59 7.11 -23.28
CA ASP A 22 0.83 7.64 -24.62
C ASP A 22 1.74 8.86 -24.54
N PHE A 23 2.85 8.84 -25.28
CA PHE A 23 3.76 9.97 -25.33
C PHE A 23 3.52 10.86 -26.56
N PRO A 24 3.54 12.20 -26.39
CA PRO A 24 3.31 13.14 -27.49
C PRO A 24 4.43 13.18 -28.53
N ASP A 25 5.58 12.58 -28.25
CA ASP A 25 6.76 12.50 -29.13
C ASP A 25 6.74 11.27 -30.06
N GLY A 26 5.66 10.47 -30.04
CA GLY A 26 5.49 9.30 -30.90
C GLY A 26 6.27 8.06 -30.44
N ARG A 27 6.80 8.06 -29.21
CA ARG A 27 7.31 6.84 -28.58
C ARG A 27 6.19 5.78 -28.48
N PRO A 28 6.52 4.47 -28.54
CA PRO A 28 5.55 3.41 -28.29
C PRO A 28 4.84 3.63 -26.96
N ALA A 29 3.53 3.35 -26.94
CA ALA A 29 2.76 3.38 -25.71
C ALA A 29 3.40 2.40 -24.70
N GLU A 30 3.60 2.88 -23.46
CA GLU A 30 4.14 2.06 -22.38
C GLU A 30 2.98 1.55 -21.51
N ASN A 31 2.99 0.26 -21.18
CA ASN A 31 2.02 -0.32 -20.26
C ASN A 31 2.70 -0.64 -18.91
N HIS A 32 2.30 0.08 -17.87
CA HIS A 32 2.78 -0.09 -16.51
C HIS A 32 1.75 -0.87 -15.69
N ARG A 33 2.16 -2.02 -15.16
CA ARG A 33 1.36 -2.85 -14.26
C ARG A 33 1.97 -2.88 -12.88
N ALA A 34 1.15 -2.63 -11.86
CA ALA A 34 1.56 -2.63 -10.47
C ALA A 34 0.65 -3.60 -9.68
N THR A 35 1.22 -4.67 -9.14
CA THR A 35 0.46 -5.72 -8.44
C THR A 35 0.99 -5.93 -7.03
N LEU A 36 0.09 -6.01 -6.04
CA LEU A 36 0.41 -6.39 -4.66
C LEU A 36 -0.53 -7.52 -4.25
N LEU A 37 0.08 -8.59 -3.71
CA LEU A 37 -0.60 -9.77 -3.19
C LEU A 37 -0.06 -10.07 -1.80
N GLU A 38 -0.92 -10.01 -0.80
CA GLU A 38 -0.56 -10.25 0.60
C GLU A 38 -1.48 -11.29 1.22
N PHE A 39 -0.96 -12.13 2.11
CA PHE A 39 -1.74 -13.17 2.80
C PHE A 39 -1.77 -12.92 4.31
N GLY A 40 -2.91 -13.22 4.94
CA GLY A 40 -2.99 -13.21 6.40
C GLY A 40 -2.08 -14.28 7.03
N SER A 41 -1.50 -14.00 8.19
CA SER A 41 -0.58 -14.90 8.89
C SER A 41 -0.95 -15.10 10.36
N THR A 42 -0.62 -16.29 10.89
CA THR A 42 -0.69 -16.63 12.31
C THR A 42 0.69 -16.72 12.90
N LYS A 43 0.92 -15.97 13.97
CA LYS A 43 2.09 -16.15 14.82
C LYS A 43 1.64 -16.21 16.28
N ASN A 44 2.09 -17.22 17.00
CA ASN A 44 1.85 -17.40 18.44
C ASN A 44 0.36 -17.29 18.84
N GLY A 45 -0.53 -17.87 18.03
CA GLY A 45 -1.98 -17.84 18.26
C GLY A 45 -2.68 -16.51 17.96
N LYS A 46 -1.96 -15.49 17.47
CA LYS A 46 -2.55 -14.22 17.01
C LYS A 46 -2.69 -14.19 15.49
N THR A 47 -3.90 -13.84 15.04
CA THR A 47 -4.26 -13.66 13.63
C THR A 47 -4.01 -12.25 13.17
N THR A 48 -3.24 -12.07 12.10
CA THR A 48 -3.21 -10.82 11.34
C THR A 48 -3.69 -11.10 9.93
N THR A 49 -4.79 -10.45 9.52
CA THR A 49 -5.32 -10.60 8.16
C THR A 49 -4.52 -9.77 7.17
N ALA A 50 -4.53 -10.15 5.88
CA ALA A 50 -3.87 -9.37 4.83
C ALA A 50 -4.38 -7.91 4.82
N MET A 51 -5.69 -7.71 4.98
CA MET A 51 -6.30 -6.38 5.09
C MET A 51 -5.86 -5.60 6.33
N ALA A 52 -5.74 -6.26 7.49
CA ALA A 52 -5.27 -5.59 8.70
C ALA A 52 -3.82 -5.11 8.54
N PHE A 53 -3.00 -5.87 7.81
CA PHE A 53 -1.63 -5.50 7.49
C PHE A 53 -1.56 -4.33 6.49
N THR A 54 -2.26 -4.45 5.35
CA THR A 54 -2.23 -3.43 4.28
C THR A 54 -2.93 -2.13 4.64
N VAL A 55 -3.83 -2.11 5.64
CA VAL A 55 -4.46 -0.87 6.15
C VAL A 55 -3.77 -0.35 7.40
N GLY A 56 -3.45 -1.23 8.35
CA GLY A 56 -2.90 -0.85 9.66
C GLY A 56 -1.48 -0.30 9.57
N ILE A 57 -0.63 -0.87 8.71
CA ILE A 57 0.76 -0.42 8.56
C ILE A 57 0.83 1.00 7.97
N PRO A 58 0.15 1.33 6.84
CA PRO A 58 0.13 2.71 6.36
C PRO A 58 -0.41 3.72 7.38
N ALA A 59 -1.44 3.35 8.16
CA ALA A 59 -1.97 4.22 9.21
C ALA A 59 -0.93 4.48 10.32
N ALA A 60 -0.21 3.45 10.77
CA ALA A 60 0.86 3.58 11.76
C ALA A 60 2.04 4.41 11.22
N ILE A 61 2.39 4.26 9.93
CA ILE A 61 3.43 5.06 9.28
C ILE A 61 3.02 6.53 9.22
N GLY A 62 1.76 6.84 8.87
CA GLY A 62 1.26 8.21 8.90
C GLY A 62 1.39 8.85 10.29
N ALA A 63 1.02 8.12 11.35
CA ALA A 63 1.20 8.58 12.72
C ALA A 63 2.69 8.77 13.08
N LEU A 64 3.57 7.86 12.65
CA LEU A 64 5.00 7.96 12.86
C LEU A 64 5.60 9.19 12.18
N LEU A 65 5.21 9.48 10.93
CA LEU A 65 5.70 10.65 10.18
C LEU A 65 5.28 11.98 10.84
N LEU A 66 4.08 12.03 11.41
CA LEU A 66 3.62 13.18 12.20
C LEU A 66 4.42 13.31 13.50
N LEU A 67 4.64 12.22 14.23
CA LEU A 67 5.42 12.23 15.48
C LEU A 67 6.90 12.56 15.26
N ALA A 68 7.46 12.16 14.12
CA ALA A 68 8.84 12.44 13.73
C ALA A 68 9.03 13.82 13.09
N ASP A 69 7.99 14.67 13.08
CA ASP A 69 7.99 16.01 12.47
C ASP A 69 8.46 16.01 10.99
N LYS A 70 8.16 14.92 10.28
CA LYS A 70 8.49 14.76 8.85
C LYS A 70 7.47 15.42 7.94
N ILE A 71 6.23 15.57 8.42
CA ILE A 71 5.14 16.26 7.73
C ILE A 71 4.97 17.62 8.40
N LYS A 72 5.42 18.68 7.72
CA LYS A 72 5.38 20.08 8.18
C LYS A 72 4.11 20.79 7.74
N THR A 73 3.50 20.35 6.65
CA THR A 73 2.25 20.94 6.16
C THR A 73 1.14 20.74 7.19
N ARG A 74 0.43 21.82 7.53
CA ARG A 74 -0.66 21.79 8.51
C ARG A 74 -2.02 21.80 7.81
N GLY A 75 -3.02 21.23 8.45
CA GLY A 75 -4.39 21.15 7.92
C GLY A 75 -4.82 19.70 7.67
N VAL A 76 -5.82 19.52 6.80
CA VAL A 76 -6.29 18.19 6.41
C VAL A 76 -5.50 17.73 5.19
N LEU A 77 -4.67 16.72 5.39
CA LEU A 77 -3.80 16.17 4.35
C LEU A 77 -4.33 14.83 3.82
N ARG A 78 -4.04 14.58 2.55
CA ARG A 78 -4.27 13.30 1.88
C ARG A 78 -2.92 12.74 1.42
N PRO A 79 -2.75 11.41 1.30
CA PRO A 79 -1.51 10.77 0.85
C PRO A 79 -1.28 10.91 -0.68
N ILE A 80 -1.51 12.11 -1.21
CA ILE A 80 -1.21 12.52 -2.59
C ILE A 80 -0.04 13.50 -2.63
N GLU A 81 0.30 14.11 -1.49
CA GLU A 81 1.42 15.02 -1.36
C GLU A 81 2.73 14.23 -1.23
N SER A 82 3.77 14.64 -1.95
CA SER A 82 5.07 13.95 -1.97
C SER A 82 5.74 13.89 -0.60
N GLU A 83 5.53 14.93 0.23
CA GLU A 83 5.93 14.96 1.64
C GLU A 83 5.37 13.77 2.45
N VAL A 84 4.22 13.24 2.05
CA VAL A 84 3.55 12.13 2.74
C VAL A 84 3.85 10.81 2.05
N TYR A 85 3.60 10.69 0.74
CA TYR A 85 3.66 9.38 0.08
C TYR A 85 5.09 8.88 -0.11
N VAL A 86 6.07 9.75 -0.38
CA VAL A 86 7.47 9.33 -0.60
C VAL A 86 8.05 8.64 0.63
N PRO A 87 8.10 9.27 1.82
CA PRO A 87 8.65 8.61 3.00
C PRO A 87 7.79 7.44 3.46
N ALA A 88 6.47 7.47 3.21
CA ALA A 88 5.62 6.33 3.52
C ALA A 88 5.94 5.10 2.67
N LEU A 89 6.16 5.28 1.37
CA LEU A 89 6.56 4.19 0.46
C LEU A 89 7.92 3.60 0.84
N ASP A 90 8.90 4.43 1.20
CA ASP A 90 10.22 3.96 1.65
C ASP A 90 10.11 3.06 2.89
N ILE A 91 9.30 3.46 3.88
CA ILE A 91 9.07 2.68 5.09
C ILE A 91 8.28 1.41 4.77
N LEU A 92 7.26 1.48 3.91
CA LEU A 92 6.49 0.29 3.49
C LEU A 92 7.40 -0.75 2.83
N GLN A 93 8.31 -0.33 1.95
CA GLN A 93 9.30 -1.22 1.33
C GLN A 93 10.24 -1.82 2.37
N ALA A 94 10.71 -1.04 3.35
CA ALA A 94 11.54 -1.54 4.44
C ALA A 94 10.82 -2.57 5.33
N TYR A 95 9.50 -2.45 5.47
CA TYR A 95 8.64 -3.43 6.17
C TYR A 95 8.32 -4.68 5.32
N GLY A 96 8.79 -4.72 4.07
CA GLY A 96 8.57 -5.85 3.16
C GLY A 96 7.27 -5.79 2.36
N ILE A 97 6.48 -4.71 2.47
CA ILE A 97 5.33 -4.48 1.61
C ILE A 97 5.85 -3.90 0.29
N LYS A 98 5.94 -4.74 -0.74
CA LYS A 98 6.50 -4.36 -2.04
C LYS A 98 5.47 -4.57 -3.15
N LEU A 99 5.20 -3.50 -3.91
CA LEU A 99 4.50 -3.63 -5.18
C LEU A 99 5.44 -4.24 -6.23
N MET A 100 4.91 -5.21 -6.96
CA MET A 100 5.57 -5.75 -8.15
C MET A 100 5.17 -4.90 -9.35
N GLU A 101 6.15 -4.17 -9.89
CA GLU A 101 5.97 -3.35 -11.08
C GLU A 101 6.51 -4.07 -12.32
N LYS A 102 5.75 -4.00 -13.42
CA LYS A 102 6.13 -4.54 -14.72
C LYS A 102 5.83 -3.48 -15.78
N MET A 103 6.81 -3.19 -16.63
CA MET A 103 6.70 -2.27 -17.76
C MET A 103 6.86 -3.07 -19.04
N ASN A 104 5.89 -2.93 -19.95
CA ASN A 104 5.87 -3.60 -21.25
C ASN A 104 5.74 -2.58 -22.38
#